data_AF-A0A1A8IC80-F1
#
_entry.id   AF-A0A1A8IC80-F1
#
_cell.length_a   1.000
_cell.length_b   1.000
_cell.length_c   1.000
_cell.angle_alpha   90.00
_cell.angle_beta   90.00
_cell.angle_gamma   90.00
#
_symmetry.space_group_name_H-M   'P 1'
#
loop_
_entity.id
_entity.type
_entity.pdbx_description
1 polymer ?
#
loop_
_entity_poly.entity_id
_entity_poly.type
_entity_poly.pdbx_seq_one_letter_code
_entity_poly.pdbx_strand_id
1 'polypeptide(L)'
;GQTPPACDESTGSDTRWRLQYDIYQHFLPENDLSERSLFSSFQAVADVRGLMASGRRVATLKSTDKTMMVFNSIPGQGVIYSVIVRDPVLNTSASYVPVHTYACSFTSTLDACQTLGRISTKIFFTITGLAGLLVCFFGHRFFKSELFCMGFSFVSFFFFVLITRTTQLDYDIRLTVSAVVGVMGGVLLVMSWWRFGSVMACVVVIGLMLGFLVASIVLFTPLGDLDVFRNSDVVFWVTFCCIMLVVPLVFVRWPREGNITTCGIVGAYAVVLAVNAYIYTSLSYITLNILKRFLNNSFSAMFTDVPFQTIDYIMIAVWAVLGVCGIVLQLYRERSRPFFPPSPYLMWQQERERRKTNVLDPSHHVPSLSSRLLEQVRQFTRRREPAGEHTPLLL
;
A
#
# COMPACT_ATOMS: atom_id res chain seq x y z
N GLY A 1 56.88 26.93 -15.92
CA GLY A 1 55.52 27.28 -15.48
C GLY A 1 55.47 27.15 -13.98
N GLN A 2 54.89 28.12 -13.28
CA GLN A 2 54.65 27.99 -11.84
C GLN A 2 53.62 26.89 -11.59
N THR A 3 53.83 26.11 -10.53
CA THR A 3 52.83 25.19 -10.00
C THR A 3 51.61 25.98 -9.57
N PRO A 4 50.40 25.60 -10.00
CA PRO A 4 49.18 26.29 -9.56
C PRO A 4 49.07 26.21 -8.04
N PRO A 5 48.60 27.28 -7.38
CA PRO A 5 48.41 27.30 -5.93
C PRO A 5 47.43 26.19 -5.51
N ALA A 6 47.61 25.64 -4.31
CA ALA A 6 46.71 24.60 -3.83
C ALA A 6 45.29 25.18 -3.63
N CYS A 7 44.29 24.43 -4.08
CA CYS A 7 42.91 24.91 -4.17
C CYS A 7 42.22 25.08 -2.81
N ASP A 8 42.85 24.63 -1.71
CA ASP A 8 42.28 24.52 -0.37
C ASP A 8 43.16 25.19 0.72
N GLU A 9 43.82 26.30 0.40
CA GLU A 9 44.69 27.00 1.37
C GLU A 9 43.94 27.97 2.30
N SER A 10 42.74 28.43 1.93
CA SER A 10 41.92 29.29 2.80
C SER A 10 40.41 29.16 2.54
N THR A 11 39.60 29.52 3.53
CA THR A 11 38.13 29.54 3.49
C THR A 11 37.54 30.95 3.35
N GLY A 12 38.39 31.92 2.97
CA GLY A 12 37.98 33.33 2.84
C GLY A 12 37.00 33.57 1.69
N SER A 13 36.37 34.74 1.67
CA SER A 13 35.37 35.15 0.66
C SER A 13 35.90 35.22 -0.79
N ASP A 14 37.22 35.16 -0.97
CA ASP A 14 37.88 35.18 -2.28
C ASP A 14 38.20 33.76 -2.80
N THR A 15 37.78 32.72 -2.06
CA THR A 15 38.06 31.33 -2.40
C THR A 15 36.83 30.59 -2.92
N ARG A 16 37.05 29.36 -3.42
CA ARG A 16 36.00 28.45 -3.88
C ARG A 16 34.93 28.15 -2.82
N TRP A 17 35.23 28.39 -1.54
CA TRP A 17 34.31 28.16 -0.43
C TRP A 17 33.08 29.09 -0.46
N ARG A 18 33.11 30.18 -1.24
CA ARG A 18 31.92 31.02 -1.45
C ARG A 18 30.90 30.43 -2.42
N LEU A 19 31.31 29.46 -3.23
CA LEU A 19 30.49 28.90 -4.30
C LEU A 19 29.35 28.08 -3.72
N GLN A 20 28.18 28.19 -4.37
CA GLN A 20 26.99 27.41 -4.04
C GLN A 20 26.70 26.42 -5.17
N TYR A 21 26.37 25.20 -4.80
CA TYR A 21 26.12 24.11 -5.73
C TYR A 21 24.63 23.77 -5.70
N ASP A 22 23.91 24.22 -6.70
CA ASP A 22 22.50 23.91 -6.87
C ASP A 22 22.37 22.60 -7.64
N ILE A 23 21.77 21.60 -7.01
CA ILE A 23 21.55 20.27 -7.59
C ILE A 23 20.17 20.22 -8.20
N TYR A 24 20.11 19.81 -9.46
CA TYR A 24 18.91 19.67 -10.24
C TYR A 24 18.69 18.21 -10.63
N GLN A 25 17.42 17.83 -10.68
CA GLN A 25 16.95 16.57 -11.24
C GLN A 25 15.95 16.84 -12.36
N HIS A 26 16.05 16.08 -13.44
CA HIS A 26 15.10 16.10 -14.55
C HIS A 26 14.70 14.67 -14.87
N PHE A 27 13.41 14.36 -14.74
CA PHE A 27 12.86 13.04 -15.04
C PHE A 27 12.53 12.92 -16.52
N LEU A 28 12.89 11.78 -17.14
CA LEU A 28 12.50 11.44 -18.50
C LEU A 28 11.04 10.96 -18.57
N PRO A 29 10.42 10.91 -19.76
CA PRO A 29 9.10 10.30 -19.93
C PRO A 29 9.07 8.84 -19.46
N GLU A 30 8.01 8.46 -18.74
CA GLU A 30 7.78 7.09 -18.29
C GLU A 30 7.58 6.16 -19.49
N ASN A 31 8.08 4.92 -19.40
CA ASN A 31 7.94 3.89 -20.43
C ASN A 31 8.63 4.21 -21.78
N ASP A 32 9.38 5.30 -21.89
CA ASP A 32 10.20 5.64 -23.06
C ASP A 32 11.69 5.42 -22.73
N LEU A 33 12.25 4.36 -23.32
CA LEU A 33 13.65 3.98 -23.19
C LEU A 33 14.46 4.29 -24.46
N SER A 34 13.93 5.12 -25.36
CA SER A 34 14.56 5.43 -26.64
C SER A 34 15.76 6.37 -26.48
N GLU A 35 16.77 6.21 -27.33
CA GLU A 35 17.91 7.14 -27.37
C GLU A 35 17.47 8.56 -27.74
N ARG A 36 16.43 8.69 -28.57
CA ARG A 36 15.92 9.99 -29.03
C ARG A 36 15.37 10.82 -27.88
N SER A 37 14.55 10.22 -27.01
CA SER A 37 14.02 10.91 -25.84
C SER A 37 15.16 11.34 -24.92
N LEU A 38 16.12 10.45 -24.67
CA LEU A 38 17.32 10.75 -23.88
C LEU A 38 18.12 11.93 -24.43
N PHE A 39 18.47 11.91 -25.71
CA PHE A 39 19.24 13.02 -26.32
C PHE A 39 18.46 14.33 -26.32
N SER A 40 17.14 14.29 -26.56
CA SER A 40 16.31 15.48 -26.50
C SER A 40 16.24 16.09 -25.10
N SER A 41 16.14 15.25 -24.05
CA SER A 41 16.20 15.68 -22.66
C SER A 41 17.57 16.20 -22.27
N PHE A 42 18.65 15.60 -22.77
CA PHE A 42 20.01 16.13 -22.59
C PHE A 42 20.19 17.52 -23.21
N GLN A 43 19.64 17.73 -24.41
CA GLN A 43 19.68 19.04 -25.05
C GLN A 43 18.87 20.08 -24.24
N ALA A 44 17.74 19.67 -23.67
CA ALA A 44 16.91 20.55 -22.84
C ALA A 44 17.60 20.97 -21.52
N VAL A 45 18.53 20.16 -21.01
CA VAL A 45 19.26 20.42 -19.75
C VAL A 45 20.73 20.76 -19.94
N ALA A 46 21.18 21.00 -21.18
CA ALA A 46 22.59 21.23 -21.52
C ALA A 46 23.14 22.54 -20.92
N ASP A 47 22.32 23.59 -20.92
CA ASP A 47 22.70 24.92 -20.45
C ASP A 47 21.96 25.31 -19.18
N VAL A 48 22.53 26.26 -18.43
CA VAL A 48 21.95 26.81 -17.18
C VAL A 48 20.48 27.22 -17.36
N ARG A 49 20.15 27.91 -18.46
CA ARG A 49 18.78 28.36 -18.74
C ARG A 49 17.82 27.19 -18.99
N GLY A 50 18.27 26.21 -19.78
CA GLY A 50 17.47 25.02 -20.09
C GLY A 50 17.21 24.18 -18.84
N LEU A 51 18.24 23.99 -18.02
CA LEU A 51 18.16 23.25 -16.76
C LEU A 51 17.28 23.96 -15.72
N MET A 52 17.32 25.30 -15.63
CA MET A 52 16.42 26.05 -14.75
C MET A 52 14.95 25.99 -15.21
N ALA A 53 14.69 25.83 -16.50
CA ALA A 53 13.35 25.77 -17.06
C ALA A 53 12.74 24.36 -16.99
N SER A 54 13.55 23.32 -17.23
CA SER A 54 13.09 21.93 -17.34
C SER A 54 13.41 21.06 -16.12
N GLY A 55 14.43 21.42 -15.35
CA GLY A 55 14.87 20.71 -14.16
C GLY A 55 14.23 21.25 -12.89
N ARG A 56 14.01 20.35 -11.92
CA ARG A 56 13.61 20.71 -10.56
C ARG A 56 14.84 20.83 -9.68
N ARG A 57 15.02 21.98 -9.02
CA ARG A 57 16.07 22.15 -8.01
C ARG A 57 15.69 21.35 -6.77
N VAL A 58 16.56 20.45 -6.35
CA VAL A 58 16.35 19.58 -5.19
C VAL A 58 16.98 20.18 -3.95
N ALA A 59 18.21 20.70 -4.08
CA ALA A 59 18.95 21.25 -2.96
C ALA A 59 20.02 22.24 -3.41
N THR A 60 20.48 23.05 -2.47
CA THR A 60 21.63 23.94 -2.61
C THR A 60 22.66 23.54 -1.56
N LEU A 61 23.83 23.09 -1.99
CA LEU A 61 24.95 22.78 -1.10
C LEU A 61 25.88 23.98 -1.00
N LYS A 62 26.28 24.30 0.24
CA LYS A 62 27.38 25.21 0.55
C LYS A 62 28.66 24.44 0.75
N SER A 63 29.77 25.16 0.82
CA SER A 63 31.10 24.58 1.05
C SER A 63 31.24 23.82 2.37
N THR A 64 30.42 24.16 3.37
CA THR A 64 30.36 23.48 4.68
C THR A 64 29.57 22.18 4.64
N ASP A 65 28.77 21.98 3.58
CA ASP A 65 27.87 20.85 3.48
C ASP A 65 28.58 19.66 2.84
N LYS A 66 28.11 18.46 3.15
CA LYS A 66 28.66 17.24 2.55
C LYS A 66 28.38 17.26 1.04
N THR A 67 29.44 17.13 0.24
CA THR A 67 29.39 17.12 -1.25
C THR A 67 28.86 15.80 -1.84
N MET A 68 28.01 15.09 -1.10
CA MET A 68 27.44 13.80 -1.48
C MET A 68 25.93 13.85 -1.27
N MET A 69 25.18 13.55 -2.33
CA MET A 69 23.73 13.38 -2.27
C MET A 69 23.34 11.98 -2.70
N VAL A 70 22.24 11.50 -2.12
CA VAL A 70 21.70 10.18 -2.39
C VAL A 70 20.25 10.34 -2.80
N PHE A 71 19.87 9.69 -3.89
CA PHE A 71 18.53 9.77 -4.48
C PHE A 71 17.91 8.38 -4.51
N ASN A 72 16.57 8.32 -4.40
CA ASN A 72 15.84 7.09 -4.59
C ASN A 72 15.96 6.64 -6.06
N SER A 73 16.28 5.38 -6.26
CA SER A 73 16.36 4.79 -7.60
C SER A 73 15.06 4.08 -7.96
N ILE A 74 14.58 4.36 -9.16
CA ILE A 74 13.35 3.80 -9.69
C ILE A 74 13.70 3.02 -10.97
N PRO A 75 13.77 1.67 -10.91
CA PRO A 75 14.21 0.86 -12.05
C PRO A 75 13.34 1.11 -13.29
N GLY A 76 13.95 1.40 -14.42
CA GLY A 76 13.27 1.65 -15.69
C GLY A 76 12.85 3.11 -15.92
N GLN A 77 12.97 3.98 -14.92
CA GLN A 77 12.73 5.42 -15.07
C GLN A 77 14.03 6.17 -15.25
N GLY A 78 14.12 6.89 -16.36
CA GLY A 78 15.26 7.75 -16.64
C GLY A 78 15.25 8.99 -15.77
N VAL A 79 16.41 9.33 -15.20
CA VAL A 79 16.66 10.58 -14.50
C VAL A 79 17.98 11.17 -14.95
N ILE A 80 18.01 12.48 -15.19
CA ILE A 80 19.21 13.27 -15.43
C ILE A 80 19.49 14.12 -14.19
N TYR A 81 20.68 13.97 -13.63
CA TYR A 81 21.20 14.81 -12.56
C TYR A 81 22.18 15.82 -13.14
N SER A 82 22.04 17.07 -12.74
CA SER A 82 22.96 18.14 -13.13
C SER A 82 23.19 19.11 -11.98
N VAL A 83 24.33 19.79 -12.00
CA VAL A 83 24.75 20.71 -10.94
C VAL A 83 25.06 22.07 -11.56
N ILE A 84 24.43 23.12 -11.02
CA ILE A 84 24.76 24.50 -11.36
C ILE A 84 25.57 25.07 -10.20
N VAL A 85 26.78 25.52 -10.49
CA VAL A 85 27.60 26.27 -9.55
C VAL A 85 27.34 27.75 -9.73
N ARG A 86 27.05 28.43 -8.63
CA ARG A 86 26.78 29.86 -8.60
C ARG A 86 27.80 30.57 -7.72
N ASP A 87 28.30 31.68 -8.23
CA ASP A 87 29.10 32.63 -7.46
C ASP A 87 28.18 33.78 -7.01
N PRO A 88 27.85 33.88 -5.71
CA PRO A 88 26.95 34.93 -5.22
C PRO A 88 27.59 36.33 -5.26
N VAL A 89 28.92 36.44 -5.36
CA VAL A 89 29.62 37.74 -5.39
C VAL A 89 29.68 38.27 -6.82
N LEU A 90 30.02 37.39 -7.77
CA LEU A 90 30.17 37.77 -9.17
C LEU A 90 28.87 37.61 -9.98
N ASN A 91 27.81 37.04 -9.40
CA ASN A 91 26.56 36.69 -10.08
C ASN A 91 26.77 35.85 -11.35
N THR A 92 27.81 35.03 -11.37
CA THR A 92 28.10 34.11 -12.47
C THR A 92 27.63 32.71 -12.12
N SER A 93 27.26 31.94 -13.14
CA SER A 93 26.84 30.55 -12.97
C SER A 93 27.38 29.68 -14.08
N ALA A 94 27.81 28.47 -13.73
CA ALA A 94 28.27 27.46 -14.68
C ALA A 94 27.55 26.13 -14.41
N SER A 95 27.22 25.39 -15.47
CA SER A 95 26.63 24.06 -15.35
C SER A 95 27.70 22.99 -15.51
N TYR A 96 27.63 21.95 -14.69
CA TYR A 96 28.42 20.74 -14.87
C TYR A 96 27.81 19.85 -15.95
N VAL A 97 28.61 18.91 -16.44
CA VAL A 97 28.15 17.89 -17.40
C VAL A 97 27.07 17.03 -16.72
N PRO A 98 25.85 16.99 -17.28
CA PRO A 98 24.77 16.18 -16.73
C PRO A 98 25.07 14.68 -16.83
N VAL A 99 24.59 13.91 -15.86
CA VAL A 99 24.72 12.45 -15.81
C VAL A 99 23.33 11.83 -15.78
N HIS A 100 23.11 10.73 -16.48
CA HIS A 100 21.83 10.03 -16.52
C HIS A 100 21.92 8.61 -15.96
N THR A 101 20.79 8.09 -15.49
CA THR A 101 20.65 6.68 -15.11
C THR A 101 19.19 6.24 -15.25
N TYR A 102 19.00 4.96 -15.58
CA TYR A 102 17.69 4.28 -15.54
C TYR A 102 17.57 3.31 -14.35
N ALA A 103 18.60 3.24 -13.49
CA ALA A 103 18.67 2.34 -12.34
C ALA A 103 18.47 0.83 -12.68
N CYS A 104 18.71 0.45 -13.93
CA CYS A 104 18.61 -0.91 -14.44
C CYS A 104 19.60 -1.13 -15.59
N SER A 105 19.80 -2.37 -16.00
CA SER A 105 20.65 -2.72 -17.14
C SER A 105 19.80 -2.92 -18.40
N PHE A 106 20.27 -2.40 -19.54
CA PHE A 106 19.67 -2.67 -20.85
C PHE A 106 20.10 -4.00 -21.46
N THR A 107 21.19 -4.59 -20.98
CA THR A 107 21.81 -5.81 -21.55
C THR A 107 21.51 -7.07 -20.76
N SER A 108 20.96 -6.94 -19.54
CA SER A 108 20.58 -8.09 -18.71
C SER A 108 19.42 -8.85 -19.35
N THR A 109 19.48 -10.18 -19.39
CA THR A 109 18.39 -11.03 -19.90
C THR A 109 17.32 -11.33 -18.86
N LEU A 110 17.63 -11.19 -17.57
CA LEU A 110 16.73 -11.54 -16.45
C LEU A 110 16.07 -10.29 -15.81
N ASP A 111 16.83 -9.23 -15.60
CA ASP A 111 16.38 -7.98 -14.95
C ASP A 111 16.71 -6.78 -15.86
N ALA A 112 16.18 -6.83 -17.10
CA ALA A 112 16.34 -5.75 -18.08
C ALA A 112 15.51 -4.53 -17.69
N CYS A 113 15.88 -3.33 -18.17
CA CYS A 113 15.01 -2.15 -18.06
C CYS A 113 13.63 -2.34 -18.72
N GLN A 114 13.53 -3.27 -19.67
CA GLN A 114 12.28 -3.60 -20.36
C GLN A 114 11.39 -4.56 -19.57
N THR A 115 11.92 -5.29 -18.59
CA THR A 115 11.13 -6.21 -17.77
C THR A 115 10.54 -5.47 -16.57
N LEU A 116 9.25 -5.12 -16.68
CA LEU A 116 8.50 -4.47 -15.60
C LEU A 116 8.26 -5.46 -14.44
N GLY A 117 9.24 -5.65 -13.57
CA GLY A 117 9.17 -6.52 -12.39
C GLY A 117 9.13 -8.02 -12.70
N ARG A 118 9.24 -8.83 -11.63
CA ARG A 118 9.28 -10.30 -11.72
C ARG A 118 7.90 -10.90 -11.96
N ILE A 119 7.84 -12.09 -12.55
CA ILE A 119 6.57 -12.78 -12.81
C ILE A 119 5.82 -13.08 -11.50
N SER A 120 6.56 -13.44 -10.44
CA SER A 120 6.02 -13.70 -9.10
C SER A 120 5.27 -12.48 -8.53
N THR A 121 5.80 -11.27 -8.71
CA THR A 121 5.15 -10.04 -8.23
C THR A 121 3.89 -9.72 -9.02
N LYS A 122 3.90 -9.95 -10.33
CA LYS A 122 2.72 -9.79 -11.19
C LYS A 122 1.59 -10.71 -10.75
N ILE A 123 1.88 -12.00 -10.54
CA ILE A 123 0.89 -12.97 -10.06
C ILE A 123 0.37 -12.58 -8.68
N PHE A 124 1.25 -12.20 -7.76
CA PHE A 124 0.83 -11.79 -6.42
C PHE A 124 -0.08 -10.56 -6.44
N PHE A 125 0.35 -9.47 -7.07
CA PHE A 125 -0.42 -8.23 -7.08
C PHE A 125 -1.70 -8.32 -7.91
N THR A 126 -1.77 -9.17 -8.94
CA THR A 126 -3.04 -9.42 -9.65
C THR A 126 -4.07 -10.10 -8.77
N ILE A 127 -3.68 -11.16 -8.06
CA ILE A 127 -4.57 -11.86 -7.12
C ILE A 127 -5.01 -10.90 -6.01
N THR A 128 -4.08 -10.13 -5.44
CA THR A 128 -4.39 -9.12 -4.42
C THR A 128 -5.28 -8.01 -4.96
N GLY A 129 -5.09 -7.56 -6.20
CA GLY A 129 -5.93 -6.55 -6.84
C GLY A 129 -7.35 -7.02 -7.10
N LEU A 130 -7.52 -8.26 -7.56
CA LEU A 130 -8.85 -8.88 -7.71
C LEU A 130 -9.56 -9.03 -6.36
N ALA A 131 -8.86 -9.49 -5.33
CA ALA A 131 -9.39 -9.55 -3.97
C ALA A 131 -9.72 -8.14 -3.44
N GLY A 132 -8.86 -7.16 -3.71
CA GLY A 132 -9.05 -5.75 -3.36
C GLY A 132 -10.30 -5.14 -4.00
N LEU A 133 -10.58 -5.45 -5.26
CA LEU A 133 -11.79 -5.02 -5.96
C LEU A 133 -13.04 -5.62 -5.30
N LEU A 134 -13.02 -6.90 -4.95
CA LEU A 134 -14.11 -7.55 -4.23
C LEU A 134 -14.34 -6.91 -2.85
N VAL A 135 -13.27 -6.62 -2.11
CA VAL A 135 -13.34 -5.94 -0.81
C VAL A 135 -13.83 -4.50 -0.97
N CYS A 136 -13.43 -3.79 -2.03
CA CYS A 136 -13.83 -2.42 -2.31
C CYS A 136 -15.34 -2.25 -2.51
N PHE A 137 -16.02 -3.21 -3.15
CA PHE A 137 -17.47 -3.13 -3.40
C PHE A 137 -18.33 -3.96 -2.45
N PHE A 138 -17.79 -5.04 -1.90
CA PHE A 138 -18.56 -6.02 -1.13
C PHE A 138 -17.94 -6.39 0.23
N GLY A 139 -16.87 -5.69 0.67
CA GLY A 139 -16.14 -6.00 1.90
C GLY A 139 -17.04 -6.09 3.12
N HIS A 140 -17.79 -5.01 3.41
CA HIS A 140 -18.66 -4.97 4.58
C HIS A 140 -19.75 -6.06 4.56
N ARG A 141 -20.30 -6.37 3.37
CA ARG A 141 -21.30 -7.43 3.19
C ARG A 141 -20.72 -8.81 3.50
N PHE A 142 -19.51 -9.07 3.00
CA PHE A 142 -18.79 -10.32 3.21
C PHE A 142 -17.68 -10.12 4.25
N PHE A 143 -18.07 -9.71 5.45
CA PHE A 143 -17.16 -9.36 6.53
C PHE A 143 -16.11 -10.45 6.83
N LYS A 144 -16.44 -11.74 6.69
CA LYS A 144 -15.45 -12.83 6.82
C LYS A 144 -14.32 -12.76 5.79
N SER A 145 -14.66 -12.48 4.54
CA SER A 145 -13.68 -12.33 3.45
C SER A 145 -12.84 -11.08 3.63
N GLU A 146 -13.46 -9.99 4.05
CA GLU A 146 -12.79 -8.74 4.37
C GLU A 146 -11.74 -8.92 5.47
N LEU A 147 -12.14 -9.51 6.61
CA LEU A 147 -11.23 -9.82 7.72
C LEU A 147 -10.08 -10.72 7.28
N PHE A 148 -10.35 -11.71 6.44
CA PHE A 148 -9.31 -12.57 5.87
C PHE A 148 -8.31 -11.76 5.03
N CYS A 149 -8.78 -10.93 4.10
CA CYS A 149 -7.93 -10.12 3.22
C CYS A 149 -7.12 -9.07 3.98
N MET A 150 -7.73 -8.40 4.97
CA MET A 150 -7.06 -7.39 5.79
C MET A 150 -6.02 -8.04 6.71
N GLY A 151 -6.37 -9.15 7.37
CA GLY A 151 -5.43 -9.93 8.18
C GLY A 151 -4.29 -10.52 7.37
N PHE A 152 -4.58 -11.03 6.16
CA PHE A 152 -3.56 -11.49 5.21
C PHE A 152 -2.58 -10.38 4.87
N SER A 153 -3.08 -9.20 4.49
CA SER A 153 -2.24 -8.08 4.07
C SER A 153 -1.38 -7.57 5.23
N PHE A 154 -1.96 -7.40 6.41
CA PHE A 154 -1.26 -6.92 7.61
C PHE A 154 -0.12 -7.87 8.02
N VAL A 155 -0.41 -9.16 8.17
CA VAL A 155 0.57 -10.16 8.60
C VAL A 155 1.60 -10.41 7.50
N SER A 156 1.19 -10.51 6.23
CA SER A 156 2.11 -10.68 5.10
C SER A 156 3.11 -9.53 5.01
N PHE A 157 2.67 -8.27 5.18
CA PHE A 157 3.56 -7.12 5.13
C PHE A 157 4.59 -7.16 6.26
N PHE A 158 4.15 -7.37 7.50
CA PHE A 158 5.05 -7.40 8.65
C PHE A 158 6.08 -8.53 8.55
N PHE A 159 5.64 -9.74 8.19
CA PHE A 159 6.55 -10.87 8.01
C PHE A 159 7.45 -10.72 6.79
N PHE A 160 6.98 -10.10 5.71
CA PHE A 160 7.85 -9.78 4.57
C PHE A 160 9.01 -8.87 5.01
N VAL A 161 8.75 -7.84 5.83
CA VAL A 161 9.78 -6.98 6.41
C VAL A 161 10.70 -7.78 7.33
N LEU A 162 10.15 -8.56 8.27
CA LEU A 162 10.92 -9.34 9.23
C LEU A 162 11.85 -10.36 8.55
N ILE A 163 11.32 -11.14 7.61
CA ILE A 163 12.08 -12.15 6.87
C ILE A 163 13.19 -11.47 6.05
N THR A 164 12.87 -10.37 5.37
CA THR A 164 13.87 -9.66 4.56
C THR A 164 14.99 -9.05 5.39
N ARG A 165 14.71 -8.66 6.65
CA ARG A 165 15.72 -8.11 7.57
C ARG A 165 16.56 -9.17 8.28
N THR A 166 16.00 -10.35 8.51
CA THR A 166 16.64 -11.41 9.32
C THR A 166 17.26 -12.52 8.49
N THR A 167 16.83 -12.72 7.25
CA THR A 167 17.26 -13.84 6.40
C THR A 167 17.75 -13.37 5.04
N GLN A 168 18.69 -14.11 4.45
CA GLN A 168 19.19 -13.90 3.10
C GLN A 168 18.52 -14.83 2.08
N LEU A 169 17.19 -14.98 2.18
CA LEU A 169 16.43 -15.80 1.25
C LEU A 169 16.25 -15.10 -0.10
N ASP A 170 16.06 -15.87 -1.17
CA ASP A 170 15.71 -15.33 -2.47
C ASP A 170 14.36 -14.60 -2.45
N TYR A 171 14.17 -13.65 -3.36
CA TYR A 171 12.95 -12.81 -3.41
C TYR A 171 11.68 -13.66 -3.52
N ASP A 172 11.65 -14.64 -4.42
CA ASP A 172 10.47 -15.46 -4.67
C ASP A 172 10.11 -16.34 -3.47
N ILE A 173 11.13 -16.85 -2.76
CA ILE A 173 10.94 -17.62 -1.53
C ILE A 173 10.41 -16.72 -0.42
N ARG A 174 10.97 -15.53 -0.23
CA ARG A 174 10.51 -14.54 0.76
C ARG A 174 9.05 -14.18 0.54
N LEU A 175 8.68 -13.87 -0.71
CA LEU A 175 7.31 -13.53 -1.08
C LEU A 175 6.37 -14.70 -0.76
N THR A 176 6.74 -15.92 -1.16
CA THR A 176 5.94 -17.13 -0.92
C THR A 176 5.74 -17.41 0.58
N VAL A 177 6.81 -17.37 1.38
CA VAL A 177 6.73 -17.58 2.83
C VAL A 177 5.87 -16.50 3.48
N SER A 178 6.05 -15.23 3.10
CA SER A 178 5.24 -14.13 3.63
C SER A 178 3.76 -14.29 3.30
N ALA A 179 3.42 -14.78 2.10
CA ALA A 179 2.05 -15.06 1.71
C ALA A 179 1.44 -16.22 2.52
N VAL A 180 2.19 -17.31 2.75
CA VAL A 180 1.74 -18.43 3.60
C VAL A 180 1.47 -17.97 5.03
N VAL A 181 2.38 -17.17 5.60
CA VAL A 181 2.17 -16.59 6.94
C VAL A 181 1.02 -15.58 6.96
N GLY A 182 0.84 -14.83 5.88
CA GLY A 182 -0.34 -14.00 5.65
C GLY A 182 -1.64 -14.80 5.71
N VAL A 183 -1.72 -15.96 5.05
CA VAL A 183 -2.93 -16.82 5.11
C VAL A 183 -3.22 -17.22 6.54
N MET A 184 -2.20 -17.61 7.32
CA MET A 184 -2.36 -17.89 8.75
C MET A 184 -2.88 -16.67 9.51
N GLY A 185 -2.36 -15.47 9.22
CA GLY A 185 -2.82 -14.20 9.78
C GLY A 185 -4.30 -13.90 9.48
N GLY A 186 -4.72 -14.07 8.23
CA GLY A 186 -6.11 -13.91 7.81
C GLY A 186 -7.05 -14.89 8.52
N VAL A 187 -6.67 -16.17 8.61
CA VAL A 187 -7.44 -17.19 9.35
C VAL A 187 -7.52 -16.84 10.83
N LEU A 188 -6.41 -16.46 11.46
CA LEU A 188 -6.38 -16.09 12.88
C LEU A 188 -7.29 -14.90 13.19
N LEU A 189 -7.33 -13.90 12.31
CA LEU A 189 -8.17 -12.72 12.50
C LEU A 189 -9.66 -13.06 12.35
N VAL A 190 -10.01 -13.89 11.36
CA VAL A 190 -11.37 -14.43 11.21
C VAL A 190 -11.77 -15.29 12.42
N MET A 191 -10.88 -16.16 12.90
CA MET A 191 -11.13 -17.02 14.05
C MET A 191 -11.27 -16.23 15.34
N SER A 192 -10.48 -15.17 15.53
CA SER A 192 -10.59 -14.25 16.66
C SER A 192 -11.96 -13.57 16.69
N TRP A 193 -12.40 -13.03 15.56
CA TRP A 193 -13.76 -12.49 15.43
C TRP A 193 -14.83 -13.55 15.68
N TRP A 194 -14.67 -14.73 15.10
CA TRP A 194 -15.62 -15.83 15.25
C TRP A 194 -15.77 -16.27 16.71
N ARG A 195 -14.65 -16.37 17.45
CA ARG A 195 -14.59 -16.90 18.82
C ARG A 195 -14.96 -15.87 19.88
N PHE A 196 -14.46 -14.64 19.76
CA PHE A 196 -14.61 -13.61 20.78
C PHE A 196 -15.72 -12.62 20.45
N GLY A 197 -16.17 -12.54 19.19
CA GLY A 197 -17.06 -11.48 18.73
C GLY A 197 -16.50 -10.07 18.92
N SER A 198 -15.18 -9.95 19.16
CA SER A 198 -14.54 -8.67 19.44
C SER A 198 -14.37 -7.87 18.16
N VAL A 199 -15.39 -7.06 17.86
CA VAL A 199 -15.38 -6.11 16.75
C VAL A 199 -14.25 -5.09 16.91
N MET A 200 -13.91 -4.72 18.16
CA MET A 200 -12.88 -3.72 18.45
C MET A 200 -11.48 -4.12 17.98
N ALA A 201 -11.07 -5.38 18.21
CA ALA A 201 -9.76 -5.86 17.74
C ALA A 201 -9.65 -5.83 16.21
N CYS A 202 -10.74 -6.15 15.51
CA CYS A 202 -10.81 -6.11 14.06
C CYS A 202 -10.73 -4.67 13.54
N VAL A 203 -11.51 -3.76 14.15
CA VAL A 203 -11.52 -2.33 13.80
C VAL A 203 -10.14 -1.69 14.01
N VAL A 204 -9.40 -2.10 15.03
CA VAL A 204 -8.02 -1.61 15.24
C VAL A 204 -7.11 -2.06 14.09
N VAL A 205 -7.10 -3.35 13.70
CA VAL A 205 -6.25 -3.82 12.59
C VAL A 205 -6.61 -3.13 11.27
N ILE A 206 -7.90 -3.01 10.98
CA ILE A 206 -8.40 -2.33 9.78
C ILE A 206 -8.02 -0.84 9.81
N GLY A 207 -8.23 -0.17 10.94
CA GLY A 207 -7.85 1.23 11.13
C GLY A 207 -6.34 1.47 11.04
N LEU A 208 -5.52 0.52 11.50
CA LEU A 208 -4.06 0.55 11.34
C LEU A 208 -3.64 0.42 9.87
N MET A 209 -4.33 -0.39 9.07
CA MET A 209 -4.07 -0.50 7.63
C MET A 209 -4.39 0.80 6.88
N LEU A 210 -5.54 1.42 7.18
CA LEU A 210 -5.84 2.73 6.61
C LEU A 210 -4.88 3.80 7.13
N GLY A 211 -4.57 3.77 8.43
CA GLY A 211 -3.61 4.68 9.07
C GLY A 211 -2.22 4.59 8.44
N PHE A 212 -1.75 3.39 8.12
CA PHE A 212 -0.51 3.15 7.40
C PHE A 212 -0.54 3.81 6.02
N LEU A 213 -1.64 3.63 5.28
CA LEU A 213 -1.80 4.23 3.95
C LEU A 213 -1.87 5.77 4.03
N VAL A 214 -2.62 6.33 4.97
CA VAL A 214 -2.71 7.78 5.19
C VAL A 214 -1.35 8.37 5.58
N ALA A 215 -0.64 7.74 6.51
CA ALA A 215 0.71 8.16 6.90
C ALA A 215 1.68 8.10 5.72
N SER A 216 1.58 7.04 4.90
CA SER A 216 2.37 6.89 3.68
C SER A 216 2.07 7.99 2.66
N ILE A 217 0.81 8.34 2.44
CA ILE A 217 0.41 9.44 1.54
C ILE A 217 0.96 10.78 2.03
N VAL A 218 0.80 11.10 3.32
CA VAL A 218 1.27 12.36 3.90
C VAL A 218 2.77 12.50 3.74
N LEU A 219 3.54 11.45 4.03
CA LEU A 219 5.00 11.46 3.89
C LEU A 219 5.50 11.24 2.46
N PHE A 220 4.62 10.89 1.52
CA PHE A 220 4.94 10.89 0.10
C PHE A 220 4.89 12.30 -0.51
N THR A 221 4.17 13.23 0.13
CA THR A 221 4.20 14.65 -0.26
C THR A 221 5.56 15.29 0.09
N PRO A 222 5.86 16.51 -0.40
CA PRO A 222 7.10 17.21 -0.06
C PRO A 222 7.35 17.39 1.44
N LEU A 223 6.33 17.18 2.29
CA LEU A 223 6.48 17.12 3.74
C LEU A 223 7.44 16.01 4.19
N GLY A 224 7.49 14.87 3.52
CA GLY A 224 8.36 13.75 3.90
C GLY A 224 9.84 13.98 3.60
N ASP A 225 10.16 14.94 2.73
CA ASP A 225 11.51 15.25 2.27
C ASP A 225 12.20 16.37 3.08
N LEU A 226 11.53 16.85 4.13
CA LEU A 226 12.10 17.86 5.03
C LEU A 226 13.39 17.33 5.69
N ASP A 227 14.38 18.22 5.83
CA ASP A 227 15.69 17.87 6.40
C ASP A 227 15.58 17.24 7.80
N VAL A 228 14.55 17.61 8.58
CA VAL A 228 14.28 17.04 9.91
C VAL A 228 14.01 15.53 9.83
N PHE A 229 13.25 15.08 8.83
CA PHE A 229 12.91 13.67 8.63
C PHE A 229 14.04 12.86 8.00
N ARG A 230 14.94 13.52 7.26
CA ARG A 230 16.12 12.91 6.66
C ARG A 230 17.27 12.74 7.66
N ASN A 231 17.46 13.71 8.55
CA ASN A 231 18.54 13.67 9.54
C ASN A 231 18.21 12.84 10.78
N SER A 232 16.92 12.65 11.12
CA SER A 232 16.50 11.89 12.29
C SER A 232 15.46 10.83 11.96
N ASP A 233 15.89 9.57 11.93
CA ASP A 233 15.00 8.42 11.75
C ASP A 233 13.97 8.30 12.88
N VAL A 234 14.36 8.65 14.11
CA VAL A 234 13.45 8.60 15.26
C VAL A 234 12.27 9.54 15.05
N VAL A 235 12.52 10.77 14.59
CA VAL A 235 11.46 11.75 14.35
C VAL A 235 10.53 11.27 13.23
N PHE A 236 11.07 10.70 12.15
CA PHE A 236 10.27 10.13 11.08
C PHE A 236 9.36 8.99 11.57
N TRP A 237 9.91 8.00 12.29
CA TRP A 237 9.11 6.85 12.73
C TRP A 237 8.08 7.24 13.80
N VAL A 238 8.42 8.14 14.72
CA VAL A 238 7.46 8.65 15.71
C VAL A 238 6.32 9.39 15.02
N THR A 239 6.61 10.30 14.09
CA THR A 239 5.56 11.02 13.35
C THR A 239 4.70 10.08 12.49
N PHE A 240 5.32 9.12 11.81
CA PHE A 240 4.61 8.07 11.06
C PHE A 240 3.66 7.29 11.97
N CYS A 241 4.14 6.80 13.12
CA CYS A 241 3.33 6.06 14.09
C CYS A 241 2.20 6.92 14.67
N CYS A 242 2.45 8.20 14.96
CA CYS A 242 1.42 9.12 15.44
C CYS A 242 0.28 9.25 14.42
N ILE A 243 0.59 9.52 13.15
CA ILE A 243 -0.43 9.62 12.09
C ILE A 243 -1.17 8.29 11.92
N MET A 244 -0.43 7.18 11.92
CA MET A 244 -0.99 5.83 11.79
C MET A 244 -1.97 5.50 12.93
N LEU A 245 -1.68 5.90 14.17
CA LEU A 245 -2.52 5.60 15.35
C LEU A 245 -3.72 6.52 15.50
N VAL A 246 -3.70 7.73 14.94
CA VAL A 246 -4.86 8.65 14.98
C VAL A 246 -6.07 8.06 14.25
N VAL A 247 -5.85 7.40 13.11
CA VAL A 247 -6.93 6.82 12.30
C VAL A 247 -7.76 5.77 13.06
N PRO A 248 -7.19 4.72 13.67
CA PRO A 248 -7.97 3.75 14.45
C PRO A 248 -8.65 4.39 15.67
N LEU A 249 -8.06 5.42 16.30
CA LEU A 249 -8.71 6.15 17.42
C LEU A 249 -10.00 6.85 16.98
N VAL A 250 -10.02 7.44 15.78
CA VAL A 250 -11.24 8.03 15.19
C VAL A 250 -12.25 6.92 14.87
N PHE A 251 -11.80 5.78 14.35
CA PHE A 251 -12.68 4.67 13.99
C PHE A 251 -13.30 3.94 15.18
N VAL A 252 -12.69 3.99 16.36
CA VAL A 252 -13.33 3.52 17.60
C VAL A 252 -14.66 4.24 17.85
N ARG A 253 -14.77 5.52 17.47
CA ARG A 253 -16.01 6.28 17.63
C ARG A 253 -17.09 5.88 16.65
N TRP A 254 -16.71 5.55 15.40
CA TRP A 254 -17.60 5.18 14.29
C TRP A 254 -17.06 3.95 13.53
N PRO A 255 -17.15 2.74 14.11
CA PRO A 255 -16.46 1.56 13.58
C PRO A 255 -17.02 1.08 12.24
N ARG A 256 -18.33 1.24 12.01
CA ARG A 256 -19.00 0.84 10.77
C ARG A 256 -18.52 1.68 9.58
N GLU A 257 -18.61 3.00 9.72
CA GLU A 257 -18.18 3.96 8.70
C GLU A 257 -16.67 3.83 8.45
N GLY A 258 -15.89 3.68 9.52
CA GLY A 258 -14.44 3.44 9.43
C GLY A 258 -14.09 2.16 8.66
N ASN A 259 -14.84 1.08 8.87
CA ASN A 259 -14.62 -0.14 8.12
C ASN A 259 -14.94 0.01 6.63
N ILE A 260 -16.12 0.56 6.30
CA ILE A 260 -16.56 0.77 4.92
C ILE A 260 -15.58 1.69 4.17
N THR A 261 -15.13 2.77 4.80
CA THR A 261 -14.13 3.70 4.23
C THR A 261 -12.80 3.01 4.00
N THR A 262 -12.33 2.19 4.94
CA THR A 262 -11.09 1.42 4.76
C THR A 262 -11.19 0.43 3.61
N CYS A 263 -12.30 -0.31 3.51
CA CYS A 263 -12.54 -1.26 2.44
C CYS A 263 -12.48 -0.58 1.07
N GLY A 264 -13.13 0.58 0.93
CA GLY A 264 -13.12 1.35 -0.31
C GLY A 264 -11.73 1.85 -0.68
N ILE A 265 -11.04 2.54 0.24
CA ILE A 265 -9.75 3.19 -0.05
C ILE A 265 -8.63 2.17 -0.24
N VAL A 266 -8.48 1.22 0.70
CA VAL A 266 -7.41 0.21 0.68
C VAL A 266 -7.67 -0.81 -0.43
N GLY A 267 -8.93 -1.23 -0.62
CA GLY A 267 -9.31 -2.13 -1.70
C GLY A 267 -9.08 -1.52 -3.08
N ALA A 268 -9.40 -0.23 -3.27
CA ALA A 268 -9.10 0.47 -4.52
C ALA A 268 -7.58 0.66 -4.72
N TYR A 269 -6.82 0.92 -3.65
CA TYR A 269 -5.36 1.02 -3.74
C TYR A 269 -4.70 -0.31 -4.16
N ALA A 270 -5.23 -1.44 -3.70
CA ALA A 270 -4.76 -2.76 -4.15
C ALA A 270 -4.92 -2.96 -5.67
N VAL A 271 -5.97 -2.38 -6.28
CA VAL A 271 -6.14 -2.37 -7.74
C VAL A 271 -5.07 -1.52 -8.42
N VAL A 272 -4.74 -0.35 -7.85
CA VAL A 272 -3.63 0.49 -8.35
C VAL A 272 -2.30 -0.28 -8.32
N LEU A 273 -2.01 -1.00 -7.23
CA LEU A 273 -0.81 -1.83 -7.14
C LEU A 273 -0.79 -2.97 -8.18
N ALA A 274 -1.95 -3.55 -8.50
CA ALA A 274 -2.06 -4.56 -9.55
C ALA A 274 -1.77 -3.98 -10.94
N VAL A 275 -2.31 -2.79 -11.25
CA VAL A 275 -2.03 -2.10 -12.51
C VAL A 275 -0.55 -1.71 -12.61
N ASN A 276 0.05 -1.26 -11.52
CA ASN A 276 1.47 -0.92 -11.45
C ASN A 276 2.41 -2.11 -11.78
N ALA A 277 1.95 -3.35 -11.62
CA ALA A 277 2.73 -4.52 -12.00
C ALA A 277 2.87 -4.68 -13.53
N TYR A 278 2.06 -3.97 -14.32
CA TYR A 278 2.05 -4.03 -15.78
C TYR A 278 2.37 -2.71 -16.45
N ILE A 279 2.09 -1.60 -15.79
CA ILE A 279 2.29 -0.24 -16.28
C ILE A 279 3.13 0.51 -15.27
N TYR A 280 4.08 1.30 -15.75
CA TYR A 280 4.89 2.14 -14.88
C TYR A 280 4.01 3.22 -14.24
N THR A 281 3.95 3.26 -12.90
CA THR A 281 3.24 4.31 -12.18
C THR A 281 4.02 4.68 -10.92
N SER A 282 4.05 5.96 -10.58
CA SER A 282 4.71 6.44 -9.38
C SER A 282 3.92 6.14 -8.10
N LEU A 283 2.63 5.80 -8.21
CA LEU A 283 1.73 5.60 -7.07
C LEU A 283 2.10 4.41 -6.18
N SER A 284 2.74 3.36 -6.71
CA SER A 284 3.22 2.26 -5.88
C SER A 284 4.30 2.68 -4.88
N TYR A 285 5.00 3.78 -5.16
CA TYR A 285 6.03 4.35 -4.30
C TYR A 285 5.50 4.97 -3.02
N ILE A 286 4.18 5.23 -2.93
CA ILE A 286 3.52 5.62 -1.66
C ILE A 286 3.87 4.60 -0.57
N THR A 287 3.63 3.31 -0.82
CA THR A 287 3.93 2.24 0.15
C THR A 287 5.33 1.66 -0.01
N LEU A 288 5.90 1.64 -1.23
CA LEU A 288 7.24 1.10 -1.44
C LEU A 288 8.32 1.97 -0.81
N ASN A 289 8.19 3.29 -0.74
CA ASN A 289 9.20 4.14 -0.07
C ASN A 289 9.27 3.81 1.43
N ILE A 290 8.14 3.62 2.08
CA ILE A 290 8.08 3.18 3.48
C ILE A 290 8.69 1.78 3.63
N LEU A 291 8.36 0.85 2.73
CA LEU A 291 8.95 -0.48 2.72
C LEU A 291 10.48 -0.42 2.55
N LYS A 292 10.99 0.36 1.59
CA LYS A 292 12.44 0.57 1.38
C LYS A 292 13.11 1.12 2.64
N ARG A 293 12.46 2.05 3.35
CA ARG A 293 12.96 2.60 4.62
C ARG A 293 12.97 1.57 5.76
N PHE A 294 12.00 0.67 5.83
CA PHE A 294 12.03 -0.46 6.76
C PHE A 294 13.19 -1.43 6.46
N LEU A 295 13.45 -1.66 5.18
CA LEU A 295 14.43 -2.65 4.73
C LEU A 295 15.86 -2.12 4.79
N ASN A 296 16.07 -0.85 4.50
CA ASN A 296 17.39 -0.24 4.40
C ASN A 296 17.53 0.98 5.32
N ASN A 297 18.43 0.89 6.29
CA ASN A 297 18.71 1.98 7.23
C ASN A 297 19.28 3.22 6.53
N SER A 298 19.97 3.04 5.39
CA SER A 298 20.56 4.14 4.62
C SER A 298 19.55 4.87 3.73
N PHE A 299 18.30 4.39 3.66
CA PHE A 299 17.24 5.03 2.87
C PHE A 299 16.76 6.35 3.48
N SER A 300 17.04 6.59 4.78
CA SER A 300 16.64 7.80 5.49
C SER A 300 17.22 9.08 4.90
N ALA A 301 18.41 9.00 4.31
CA ALA A 301 19.09 10.14 3.70
C ALA A 301 18.63 10.43 2.24
N MET A 302 17.80 9.56 1.64
CA MET A 302 17.48 9.63 0.21
C MET A 302 16.35 10.62 -0.09
N PHE A 303 16.53 11.41 -1.15
CA PHE A 303 15.44 12.17 -1.75
C PHE A 303 14.43 11.22 -2.41
N THR A 304 13.16 11.35 -2.04
CA THR A 304 12.09 10.41 -2.46
C THR A 304 11.15 10.97 -3.54
N ASP A 305 11.54 12.09 -4.16
CA ASP A 305 10.82 12.69 -5.27
C ASP A 305 10.58 11.69 -6.40
N VAL A 306 9.35 11.68 -6.90
CA VAL A 306 8.93 10.89 -8.06
C VAL A 306 8.38 11.83 -9.14
N PRO A 307 8.48 11.47 -10.43
CA PRO A 307 7.78 12.20 -11.46
C PRO A 307 6.27 11.96 -11.32
N PHE A 308 5.47 13.02 -11.38
CA PHE A 308 4.03 12.89 -11.60
C PHE A 308 3.76 13.13 -13.08
N GLN A 309 3.50 12.06 -13.82
CA GLN A 309 3.18 12.16 -15.25
C GLN A 309 1.68 11.97 -15.51
N THR A 310 1.28 12.10 -16.77
CA THR A 310 -0.12 11.97 -17.20
C THR A 310 -0.74 10.65 -16.74
N ILE A 311 0.04 9.56 -16.76
CA ILE A 311 -0.41 8.23 -16.30
C ILE A 311 -0.76 8.26 -14.81
N ASP A 312 0.04 8.92 -13.98
CA ASP A 312 -0.24 9.03 -12.55
C ASP A 312 -1.51 9.84 -12.27
N TYR A 313 -1.75 10.93 -12.99
CA TYR A 313 -2.99 11.70 -12.85
C TYR A 313 -4.22 10.85 -13.20
N ILE A 314 -4.14 10.05 -14.27
CA ILE A 314 -5.20 9.11 -14.65
C ILE A 314 -5.39 8.07 -13.54
N MET A 315 -4.31 7.50 -13.02
CA MET A 315 -4.38 6.47 -11.99
C MET A 315 -4.90 7.00 -10.64
N ILE A 316 -4.58 8.24 -10.27
CA ILE A 316 -5.16 8.93 -9.11
C ILE A 316 -6.67 9.10 -9.31
N ALA A 317 -7.10 9.53 -10.50
CA ALA A 317 -8.51 9.68 -10.81
C ALA A 317 -9.24 8.32 -10.73
N VAL A 318 -8.66 7.26 -11.29
CA VAL A 318 -9.20 5.89 -11.19
C VAL A 318 -9.29 5.45 -9.72
N TRP A 319 -8.25 5.68 -8.93
CA TRP A 319 -8.24 5.32 -7.52
C TRP A 319 -9.33 6.06 -6.73
N ALA A 320 -9.45 7.38 -6.94
CA ALA A 320 -10.47 8.20 -6.29
C ALA A 320 -11.89 7.77 -6.68
N VAL A 321 -12.14 7.55 -7.97
CA VAL A 321 -13.45 7.09 -8.46
C VAL A 321 -13.78 5.72 -7.88
N LEU A 322 -12.86 4.76 -7.93
CA LEU A 322 -13.08 3.42 -7.36
C LEU A 322 -13.35 3.49 -5.85
N GLY A 323 -12.56 4.26 -5.10
CA GLY A 323 -12.75 4.43 -3.67
C GLY A 323 -14.09 5.07 -3.31
N VAL A 324 -14.44 6.19 -3.96
CA VAL A 324 -15.72 6.89 -3.71
C VAL A 324 -16.91 6.02 -4.11
N CYS A 325 -16.87 5.40 -5.29
CA CYS A 325 -17.93 4.49 -5.73
C CYS A 325 -18.08 3.30 -4.78
N GLY A 326 -16.98 2.68 -4.34
CA GLY A 326 -16.98 1.58 -3.37
C GLY A 326 -17.63 1.99 -2.05
N ILE A 327 -17.22 3.13 -1.49
CA ILE A 327 -17.76 3.67 -0.24
C ILE A 327 -19.26 3.96 -0.37
N VAL A 328 -19.66 4.73 -1.39
CA VAL A 328 -21.06 5.12 -1.59
C VAL A 328 -21.95 3.89 -1.79
N LEU A 329 -21.51 2.91 -2.58
CA LEU A 329 -22.27 1.68 -2.82
C LEU A 329 -22.41 0.84 -1.54
N GLN A 330 -21.36 0.70 -0.75
CA GLN A 330 -21.42 -0.03 0.52
C GLN A 330 -22.33 0.68 1.53
N LEU A 331 -22.22 2.01 1.67
CA LEU A 331 -23.08 2.79 2.55
C LEU A 331 -24.55 2.71 2.14
N TYR A 332 -24.85 2.82 0.85
CA TYR A 332 -26.21 2.75 0.34
C TYR A 332 -26.85 1.38 0.59
N ARG A 333 -26.14 0.29 0.26
CA ARG A 333 -26.67 -1.07 0.38
C ARG A 333 -26.87 -1.52 1.82
N GLU A 334 -26.00 -1.07 2.72
CA GLU A 334 -25.99 -1.54 4.10
C GLU A 334 -26.85 -0.66 5.02
N ARG A 335 -27.44 0.45 4.52
CA ARG A 335 -28.19 1.43 5.31
C ARG A 335 -29.26 0.82 6.22
N SER A 336 -29.94 -0.24 5.77
CA SER A 336 -31.02 -0.93 6.50
C SER A 336 -30.58 -2.15 7.33
N ARG A 337 -29.27 -2.45 7.35
CA ARG A 337 -28.70 -3.63 8.03
C ARG A 337 -28.12 -3.23 9.40
N PRO A 338 -27.99 -4.20 10.33
CA PRO A 338 -27.34 -3.96 11.62
C PRO A 338 -25.87 -3.53 11.44
N PHE A 339 -25.35 -2.78 12.42
CA PHE A 339 -24.02 -2.12 12.36
C PHE A 339 -22.85 -3.05 12.03
N PHE A 340 -22.89 -4.29 12.51
CA PHE A 340 -21.97 -5.37 12.16
C PHE A 340 -22.73 -6.69 12.17
N PRO A 341 -22.33 -7.68 11.36
CA PRO A 341 -22.89 -9.02 11.45
C PRO A 341 -22.59 -9.60 12.85
N PRO A 342 -23.60 -10.15 13.56
CA PRO A 342 -23.40 -10.77 14.86
C PRO A 342 -22.44 -11.97 14.76
N SER A 343 -21.67 -12.22 15.82
CA SER A 343 -20.70 -13.32 15.80
C SER A 343 -21.44 -14.67 15.75
N PRO A 344 -21.05 -15.59 14.84
CA PRO A 344 -21.75 -16.85 14.70
C PRO A 344 -21.70 -17.72 15.96
N TYR A 345 -20.61 -17.63 16.75
CA TYR A 345 -20.49 -18.36 18.00
C TYR A 345 -21.46 -17.85 19.08
N LEU A 346 -21.60 -16.53 19.24
CA LEU A 346 -22.56 -15.97 20.20
C LEU A 346 -24.00 -16.27 19.77
N MET A 347 -24.30 -16.18 18.47
CA MET A 347 -25.59 -16.63 17.95
C MET A 347 -25.84 -18.11 18.24
N TRP A 348 -24.86 -18.99 17.99
CA TRP A 348 -24.99 -20.41 18.29
C TRP A 348 -25.19 -20.67 19.78
N GLN A 349 -24.48 -19.95 20.66
CA GLN A 349 -24.63 -20.09 22.10
C GLN A 349 -26.03 -19.62 22.55
N GLN A 350 -26.51 -18.48 22.04
CA GLN A 350 -27.86 -17.98 22.28
C GLN A 350 -28.92 -18.95 21.77
N GLU A 351 -28.74 -19.53 20.57
CA GLU A 351 -29.62 -20.54 19.99
C GLU A 351 -29.64 -21.81 20.86
N ARG A 352 -28.48 -22.22 21.38
CA ARG A 352 -28.34 -23.39 22.25
C ARG A 352 -29.00 -23.16 23.61
N GLU A 353 -28.91 -21.96 24.17
CA GLU A 353 -29.61 -21.58 25.39
C GLU A 353 -31.12 -21.49 25.16
N ARG A 354 -31.57 -20.89 24.04
CA ARG A 354 -32.97 -20.91 23.62
C ARG A 354 -33.51 -22.32 23.49
N ARG A 355 -32.77 -23.24 22.88
CA ARG A 355 -33.15 -24.66 22.80
C ARG A 355 -33.26 -25.31 24.17
N LYS A 356 -32.47 -24.90 25.17
CA LYS A 356 -32.59 -25.46 26.54
C LYS A 356 -33.81 -24.92 27.28
N THR A 357 -34.18 -23.66 27.08
CA THR A 357 -35.28 -23.01 27.82
C THR A 357 -36.62 -23.11 27.12
N ASN A 358 -36.64 -23.29 25.80
CA ASN A 358 -37.85 -23.45 25.01
C ASN A 358 -38.28 -24.92 24.98
N VAL A 359 -39.16 -25.29 25.90
CA VAL A 359 -39.74 -26.63 26.01
C VAL A 359 -40.59 -26.99 24.77
N LEU A 360 -41.10 -25.98 24.07
CA LEU A 360 -41.90 -26.12 22.83
C LEU A 360 -41.05 -26.19 21.56
N ASP A 361 -39.71 -26.26 21.67
CA ASP A 361 -38.86 -26.41 20.50
C ASP A 361 -39.13 -27.76 19.81
N PRO A 362 -39.49 -27.78 18.51
CA PRO A 362 -39.77 -29.02 17.76
C PRO A 362 -38.62 -30.04 17.80
N SER A 363 -37.39 -29.57 18.08
CA SER A 363 -36.22 -30.44 18.25
C SER A 363 -36.26 -31.32 19.49
N HIS A 364 -37.05 -30.97 20.53
CA HIS A 364 -37.31 -31.82 21.70
C HIS A 364 -38.42 -32.85 21.45
N HIS A 365 -39.32 -32.56 20.51
CA HIS A 365 -40.40 -33.45 20.12
C HIS A 365 -40.03 -34.39 18.97
N VAL A 366 -38.72 -34.58 18.72
CA VAL A 366 -38.21 -35.52 17.73
C VAL A 366 -38.66 -36.93 18.09
N PRO A 367 -39.56 -37.56 17.30
CA PRO A 367 -40.00 -38.92 17.57
C PRO A 367 -38.80 -39.86 17.48
N SER A 368 -38.78 -40.89 18.34
CA SER A 368 -37.72 -41.90 18.38
C SER A 368 -37.45 -42.49 16.99
N LEU A 369 -36.21 -42.90 16.71
CA LEU A 369 -35.85 -43.51 15.42
C LEU A 369 -36.78 -44.67 15.04
N SER A 370 -37.24 -45.45 16.03
CA SER A 370 -38.22 -46.52 15.82
C SER A 370 -39.59 -46.00 15.38
N SER A 371 -40.10 -44.91 15.96
CA SER A 371 -41.38 -44.32 15.55
C SER A 371 -41.29 -43.64 14.19
N ARG A 372 -40.17 -43.03 13.82
CA ARG A 372 -39.91 -42.51 12.47
C ARG A 372 -39.86 -43.61 11.40
N LEU A 373 -39.18 -44.71 11.70
CA LEU A 373 -39.14 -45.88 10.81
C LEU A 373 -40.52 -46.51 10.69
N LEU A 374 -41.29 -46.60 11.79
CA LEU A 374 -42.64 -47.12 11.78
C LEU A 374 -43.62 -46.22 11.02
N GLU A 375 -43.46 -44.89 11.09
CA GLU A 375 -44.20 -43.91 10.30
C GLU A 375 -43.85 -43.98 8.81
N GLN A 376 -42.57 -44.13 8.46
CA GLN A 376 -42.17 -44.35 7.07
C GLN A 376 -42.74 -45.67 6.53
N VAL A 377 -42.68 -46.76 7.30
CA VAL A 377 -43.29 -48.05 6.92
C VAL A 377 -44.81 -47.95 6.81
N ARG A 378 -45.47 -47.17 7.69
CA ARG A 378 -46.91 -46.87 7.60
C ARG A 378 -47.25 -46.03 6.37
N GLN A 379 -46.41 -45.09 5.97
CA GLN A 379 -46.60 -44.31 4.75
C GLN A 379 -46.43 -45.16 3.48
N PHE A 380 -45.57 -46.18 3.51
CA PHE A 380 -45.44 -47.15 2.41
C PHE A 380 -46.60 -48.14 2.32
N THR A 381 -47.28 -48.44 3.44
CA THR A 381 -48.40 -49.40 3.49
C THR A 381 -49.77 -48.75 3.33
N ARG A 382 -49.89 -47.43 3.49
CA ARG A 382 -51.15 -46.70 3.30
C ARG A 382 -51.28 -46.21 1.86
N ARG A 383 -52.37 -46.62 1.19
CA ARG A 383 -52.74 -46.14 -0.14
C ARG A 383 -52.92 -44.61 -0.08
N ARG A 384 -52.30 -43.90 -1.02
CA ARG A 384 -52.28 -42.44 -1.15
C ARG A 384 -53.73 -41.89 -1.20
N GLU A 385 -54.21 -41.32 -0.10
CA GLU A 385 -55.39 -40.44 -0.11
C GLU A 385 -54.94 -39.01 -0.43
N PRO A 386 -55.77 -38.21 -1.13
CA PRO A 386 -55.38 -36.90 -1.62
C PRO A 386 -55.13 -35.93 -0.45
N ALA A 387 -54.11 -35.09 -0.63
CA ALA A 387 -53.65 -34.11 0.35
C ALA A 387 -54.77 -33.11 0.71
N GLY A 388 -55.39 -33.31 1.86
CA GLY A 388 -56.12 -32.25 2.56
C GLY A 388 -55.11 -31.30 3.21
N GLU A 389 -55.32 -30.00 3.02
CA GLU A 389 -54.50 -28.93 3.59
C GLU A 389 -54.30 -29.10 5.10
N HIS A 390 -53.10 -29.50 5.50
CA HIS A 390 -52.64 -29.31 6.88
C HIS A 390 -51.95 -27.95 6.95
N THR A 391 -52.75 -26.91 7.25
CA THR A 391 -52.23 -25.67 7.83
C THR A 391 -51.56 -25.99 9.17
N PRO A 392 -50.27 -25.68 9.37
CA PRO A 392 -49.67 -25.82 10.68
C PRO A 392 -50.26 -24.75 11.61
N LEU A 393 -51.05 -25.20 12.57
CA LEU A 393 -51.49 -24.38 13.70
C LEU A 393 -50.25 -23.91 14.48
N LEU A 394 -50.07 -22.60 14.53
CA LEU A 394 -49.26 -21.91 15.53
C LEU A 394 -49.83 -22.22 16.92
N LEU A 395 -49.06 -22.91 17.76
CA LEU A 395 -49.23 -22.95 19.21
C LEU A 395 -47.87 -23.10 19.89
#